data_AF-A0A6L7PAQ7-F1
#
_entry.id   AF-A0A6L7PAQ7-F1
#
_cell.length_a   1.000
_cell.length_b   1.000
_cell.length_c   1.000
_cell.angle_alpha   90.00
_cell.angle_beta   90.00
_cell.angle_gamma   90.00
#
_symmetry.space_group_name_H-M   'P 1'
#
loop_
_entity.id
_entity.type
_entity.pdbx_description
1 polymer ?
#
loop_
_entity_poly.entity_id
_entity_poly.type
_entity_poly.pdbx_seq_one_letter_code
_entity_poly.pdbx_strand_id
1 'polypeptide(L)'
;MAVLFDTLRASQELRETGFEARQADAMVSAFASAMFGNVATKDDVSALRDDLTALKGDLIALEERLDHRLTIRFGAMVAGAVAIMLAALSIVTAILLAAG
;
A
#
# COMPACT_ATOMS: atom_id res chain seq x y z
N MET A 1 19.48 -8.65 -12.22
CA MET A 1 19.81 -9.89 -12.94
C MET A 1 20.26 -10.88 -11.88
N ALA A 2 19.42 -11.86 -11.50
CA ALA A 2 19.80 -12.84 -10.49
C ALA A 2 20.86 -13.76 -11.10
N VAL A 3 22.10 -13.63 -10.65
CA VAL A 3 23.15 -14.60 -10.99
C VAL A 3 22.80 -15.87 -10.22
N LEU A 4 22.17 -16.82 -10.90
CA LEU A 4 21.85 -18.12 -10.31
C LEU A 4 23.15 -18.85 -10.03
N PHE A 5 23.30 -19.33 -8.80
CA PHE A 5 24.44 -20.13 -8.39
C PHE A 5 24.39 -21.48 -9.12
N ASP A 6 25.33 -21.71 -10.03
CA ASP A 6 25.45 -22.95 -10.79
C ASP A 6 26.10 -24.03 -9.91
N THR A 7 25.25 -24.77 -9.20
CA THR A 7 25.67 -25.87 -8.32
C THR A 7 26.48 -26.94 -9.05
N LEU A 8 26.21 -27.19 -10.34
CA LEU A 8 26.92 -28.21 -11.10
C LEU A 8 28.34 -27.76 -11.38
N ARG A 9 28.52 -26.53 -11.90
CA ARG A 9 29.85 -25.97 -12.14
C ARG A 9 30.66 -25.83 -10.85
N ALA A 10 30.04 -25.36 -9.76
CA ALA A 10 30.71 -25.24 -8.47
C ALA A 10 31.21 -26.59 -7.92
N SER A 11 30.42 -27.67 -8.11
CA SER A 11 30.85 -29.03 -7.73
C SER A 11 32.01 -29.55 -8.58
N GLN A 12 32.03 -29.21 -9.87
CA GLN A 12 33.11 -29.60 -10.80
C GLN A 12 34.42 -28.92 -10.43
N GLU A 13 34.40 -27.61 -10.19
CA GLU A 13 35.58 -26.84 -9.77
C GLU A 13 36.17 -27.38 -8.44
N LEU A 14 35.32 -27.78 -7.49
CA LEU A 14 35.78 -28.42 -6.24
C LEU A 14 36.42 -29.80 -6.49
N ARG A 15 35.88 -30.60 -7.41
CA ARG A 15 36.46 -31.90 -7.77
C ARG A 15 37.81 -31.74 -8.48
N GLU A 16 37.94 -30.74 -9.34
CA GLU A 16 39.20 -30.40 -10.03
C GLU A 16 40.30 -29.97 -9.06
N THR A 17 39.94 -29.46 -7.88
CA THR A 17 40.88 -29.09 -6.81
C THR A 17 41.17 -30.24 -5.83
N GLY A 18 40.62 -31.43 -6.07
CA GLY A 18 40.95 -32.65 -5.34
C GLY A 18 39.92 -33.09 -4.28
N PHE A 19 38.75 -32.45 -4.20
CA PHE A 19 37.66 -32.93 -3.34
C PHE A 19 37.00 -34.19 -3.93
N GLU A 20 36.64 -35.14 -3.06
CA GLU A 20 35.81 -36.29 -3.47
C GLU A 20 34.46 -35.79 -3.98
N ALA A 21 33.91 -36.46 -5.00
CA ALA A 21 32.61 -36.14 -5.60
C ALA A 21 31.49 -35.90 -4.57
N ARG A 22 31.36 -36.78 -3.57
CA ARG A 22 30.35 -36.65 -2.52
C ARG A 22 30.57 -35.44 -1.61
N GLN A 23 31.82 -35.08 -1.30
CA GLN A 23 32.12 -33.92 -0.47
C GLN A 23 31.85 -32.62 -1.21
N ALA A 24 32.26 -32.53 -2.49
CA ALA A 24 31.99 -31.38 -3.34
C ALA A 24 30.48 -31.12 -3.46
N ASP A 25 29.69 -32.16 -3.74
CA ASP A 25 28.24 -32.05 -3.86
C ASP A 25 27.58 -31.62 -2.56
N ALA A 26 28.01 -32.18 -1.42
CA ALA A 26 27.48 -31.83 -0.10
C ALA A 26 27.81 -30.38 0.31
N MET A 27 29.04 -29.91 0.07
CA MET A 27 29.45 -28.53 0.37
C MET A 27 28.67 -27.52 -0.47
N VAL A 28 28.54 -27.77 -1.77
CA VAL A 28 27.81 -26.88 -2.69
C VAL A 28 26.32 -26.85 -2.37
N SER A 29 25.73 -28.00 -2.03
CA SER A 29 24.32 -28.09 -1.62
C SER A 29 24.07 -27.31 -0.33
N ALA A 30 24.90 -27.49 0.70
CA ALA A 30 24.78 -26.75 1.96
C ALA A 30 24.95 -25.23 1.74
N PHE A 31 25.90 -24.83 0.88
CA PHE A 31 26.12 -23.43 0.53
C PHE A 31 24.93 -22.84 -0.22
N ALA A 32 24.38 -23.55 -1.21
CA ALA A 32 23.18 -23.12 -1.94
C ALA A 32 21.98 -22.98 -0.99
N SER A 33 21.77 -23.96 -0.10
CA SER A 33 20.71 -23.88 0.91
C SER A 33 20.91 -22.71 1.88
N ALA A 34 22.13 -22.42 2.30
CA ALA A 34 22.40 -21.27 3.16
C ALA A 34 22.20 -19.93 2.44
N MET A 35 22.55 -19.86 1.15
CA MET A 35 22.46 -18.64 0.35
C MET A 35 21.03 -18.33 -0.10
N PHE A 36 20.24 -19.35 -0.43
CA PHE A 36 18.88 -19.19 -0.97
C PHE A 36 17.76 -19.61 -0.02
N GLY A 37 18.07 -20.19 1.15
CA GLY A 37 17.07 -20.69 2.10
C GLY A 37 16.16 -19.62 2.70
N ASN A 38 16.58 -18.34 2.66
CA ASN A 38 15.80 -17.19 3.14
C ASN A 38 15.34 -16.26 2.01
N VAL A 39 15.37 -16.71 0.75
CA VAL A 39 14.83 -15.92 -0.37
C VAL A 39 13.33 -16.02 -0.35
N ALA A 40 12.65 -14.87 -0.37
CA ALA A 40 11.20 -14.79 -0.48
C ALA A 40 10.73 -15.64 -1.67
N THR A 41 9.82 -16.57 -1.39
CA THR A 41 9.22 -17.44 -2.39
C THR A 41 8.27 -16.65 -3.29
N LYS A 42 7.84 -17.26 -4.40
CA LYS A 42 6.80 -16.65 -5.25
C LYS A 42 5.50 -16.42 -4.48
N ASP A 43 5.20 -17.29 -3.52
CA ASP A 43 4.00 -17.21 -2.69
C ASP A 43 4.09 -16.01 -1.75
N ASP A 44 5.25 -15.74 -1.16
CA ASP A 44 5.49 -14.54 -0.35
C ASP A 44 5.29 -13.25 -1.18
N VAL A 45 5.79 -13.24 -2.42
CA VAL A 45 5.59 -12.11 -3.33
C VAL A 45 4.13 -11.96 -3.74
N SER A 46 3.39 -13.07 -3.90
CA SER A 46 1.95 -13.04 -4.18
C SER A 46 1.18 -12.46 -3.00
N ALA A 47 1.47 -12.94 -1.78
CA ALA A 47 0.86 -12.44 -0.54
C ALA A 47 1.08 -10.92 -0.40
N LEU A 48 2.30 -10.43 -0.63
CA LEU A 48 2.59 -9.00 -0.60
C LEU A 48 1.82 -8.19 -1.66
N ARG A 49 1.55 -8.78 -2.83
CA ARG A 49 0.73 -8.11 -3.87
C ARG A 49 -0.72 -8.04 -3.49
N ASP A 50 -1.24 -9.08 -2.85
CA ASP A 50 -2.62 -9.12 -2.36
C ASP A 50 -2.81 -8.11 -1.23
N ASP A 51 -1.88 -8.06 -0.27
CA ASP A 51 -1.86 -7.06 0.81
C ASP A 51 -1.80 -5.63 0.26
N LEU A 52 -0.95 -5.38 -0.74
CA LEU A 52 -0.86 -4.07 -1.40
C LEU A 52 -2.16 -3.69 -2.11
N THR A 53 -2.85 -4.67 -2.70
CA THR A 53 -4.12 -4.44 -3.39
C THR A 53 -5.24 -4.12 -2.39
N ALA A 54 -5.29 -4.85 -1.27
CA ALA A 54 -6.21 -4.59 -0.17
C ALA A 54 -6.00 -3.17 0.40
N LEU A 55 -4.75 -2.80 0.69
CA LEU A 55 -4.41 -1.50 1.24
C LEU A 55 -4.78 -0.34 0.31
N LYS A 56 -4.61 -0.52 -1.01
CA LYS A 56 -5.08 0.45 -2.01
C LYS A 56 -6.61 0.61 -1.99
N GLY A 57 -7.33 -0.50 -1.85
CA GLY A 57 -8.79 -0.48 -1.70
C GLY A 57 -9.24 0.30 -0.47
N ASP A 58 -8.60 0.05 0.67
CA ASP A 58 -8.88 0.75 1.93
C ASP A 58 -8.60 2.25 1.82
N LEU A 59 -7.52 2.64 1.12
CA LEU A 59 -7.18 4.04 0.89
C LEU A 59 -8.26 4.76 0.06
N ILE A 60 -8.71 4.14 -1.04
CA ILE A 60 -9.78 4.70 -1.89
C ILE A 60 -11.07 4.86 -1.09
N ALA A 61 -11.45 3.83 -0.32
CA ALA A 61 -12.65 3.88 0.51
C ALA A 61 -12.57 4.97 1.60
N LEU A 62 -11.38 5.20 2.17
CA LEU A 62 -11.17 6.27 3.14
C LEU A 62 -11.27 7.66 2.48
N GLU A 63 -10.69 7.83 1.30
CA GLU A 63 -10.76 9.07 0.51
C GLU A 63 -12.22 9.43 0.18
N GLU A 64 -13.00 8.48 -0.33
CA GLU A 64 -14.43 8.68 -0.62
C GLU A 64 -15.22 9.09 0.64
N ARG A 65 -14.96 8.44 1.78
CA ARG A 65 -15.62 8.77 3.05
C ARG A 65 -15.29 10.17 3.53
N LEU A 66 -14.03 10.61 3.37
CA LEU A 66 -13.63 11.96 3.71
C LEU A 66 -14.31 12.97 2.79
N ASP A 67 -14.32 12.73 1.48
CA ASP A 67 -14.92 13.63 0.50
C ASP A 67 -16.43 13.81 0.71
N HIS A 68 -17.16 12.71 0.93
CA HIS A 68 -18.60 12.78 1.26
C HIS A 68 -18.86 13.52 2.56
N ARG A 69 -18.07 13.25 3.61
CA ARG A 69 -18.27 13.89 4.92
C ARG A 69 -17.98 15.37 4.87
N LEU A 70 -16.97 15.78 4.12
CA LEU A 70 -16.65 17.18 3.89
C LEU A 70 -17.77 17.84 3.08
N THR A 71 -18.19 17.25 1.97
CA THR A 71 -19.28 17.79 1.13
C THR A 71 -20.57 17.98 1.92
N ILE A 72 -20.99 17.01 2.73
CA ILE A 72 -22.19 17.12 3.57
C ILE A 72 -22.04 18.23 4.62
N ARG A 73 -20.88 18.29 5.31
CA ARG A 73 -20.64 19.29 6.35
C ARG A 73 -20.56 20.70 5.78
N PHE A 74 -19.84 20.90 4.68
CA PHE A 74 -19.75 22.18 4.00
C PHE A 74 -21.10 22.59 3.43
N GLY A 75 -21.83 21.67 2.80
CA GLY A 75 -23.19 21.93 2.32
C GLY A 75 -24.12 22.39 3.43
N ALA A 76 -24.12 21.70 4.57
CA ALA A 76 -24.90 22.08 5.74
C ALA A 76 -24.46 23.43 6.33
N MET A 77 -23.16 23.69 6.41
CA MET A 77 -22.62 24.96 6.92
C MET A 77 -23.01 26.15 6.03
N VAL A 78 -22.89 25.99 4.70
CA VAL A 78 -23.27 27.03 3.73
C VAL A 78 -24.78 27.25 3.76
N ALA A 79 -25.59 26.18 3.73
CA ALA A 79 -27.04 26.29 3.81
C ALA A 79 -27.50 26.99 5.11
N GLY A 80 -26.89 26.63 6.24
CA GLY A 80 -27.15 27.27 7.53
C GLY A 80 -26.78 28.75 7.53
N ALA A 81 -25.59 29.11 7.01
CA ALA A 81 -25.17 30.51 6.91
C ALA A 81 -26.12 31.33 6.02
N VAL A 82 -26.53 30.79 4.87
CA VAL A 82 -27.49 31.46 3.97
C VAL A 82 -28.85 31.63 4.63
N ALA A 83 -29.35 30.62 5.35
CA ALA A 83 -30.63 30.72 6.07
C ALA A 83 -30.59 31.83 7.14
N ILE A 84 -29.49 31.94 7.89
CA ILE A 84 -29.29 33.00 8.88
C ILE A 84 -29.26 34.38 8.21
N MET A 85 -28.53 34.51 7.09
CA MET A 85 -28.45 35.78 6.35
C MET A 85 -29.82 36.22 5.82
N LEU A 86 -30.61 35.30 5.25
CA LEU A 86 -31.96 35.60 4.76
C LEU A 86 -32.90 36.01 5.89
N ALA A 87 -32.84 35.33 7.03
CA ALA A 87 -33.62 35.68 8.21
C ALA A 87 -33.27 37.11 8.69
N ALA A 88 -31.97 37.44 8.80
CA ALA A 88 -31.53 38.78 9.17
C ALA A 88 -32.03 39.86 8.20
N LEU A 89 -31.94 39.61 6.89
CA LEU A 89 -32.42 40.55 5.88
C LEU A 89 -33.93 40.79 6.00
N SER A 90 -34.71 39.72 6.20
CA SER A 90 -36.18 39.82 6.36
C SER A 90 -36.61 40.62 7.58
N ILE A 91 -35.84 40.56 8.67
CA ILE A 91 -36.09 41.35 9.88
C ILE A 91 -35.80 42.83 9.60
N VAL A 92 -34.68 43.13 8.93
CA VAL A 92 -34.31 44.50 8.58
C VAL A 92 -35.37 45.14 7.68
N THR A 93 -35.86 44.43 6.66
CA THR A 93 -36.90 44.96 5.79
C THR A 93 -38.22 45.20 6.53
N ALA A 94 -38.61 44.33 7.46
CA ALA A 94 -39.80 44.53 8.28
C ALA A 94 -39.70 45.77 9.18
N ILE A 95 -38.53 46.01 9.78
CA ILE A 95 -38.29 47.20 10.62
C ILE A 95 -38.38 48.49 9.79
N LEU A 96 -37.75 48.50 8.60
CA LEU A 96 -37.80 49.65 7.70
C LEU A 96 -39.22 50.00 7.27
N LEU A 97 -40.05 48.99 6.98
CA LEU A 97 -41.44 49.19 6.58
C LEU A 97 -42.33 49.72 7.72
N ALA A 98 -42.01 49.39 8.97
CA ALA A 98 -42.75 49.85 10.14
C ALA A 98 -42.35 51.28 10.58
N ALA A 99 -41.19 51.77 10.14
CA ALA A 99 -40.63 53.06 10.54
C ALA A 99 -40.88 54.20 9.54
N GLY A 100 -41.38 53.91 8.32
CA GLY A 100 -41.74 54.90 7.29
C GLY A 100 -43.24 55.06 7.15
#